data_AF-A0A3D0U2D6-F1
#
_entry.id   AF-A0A3D0U2D6-F1
#
_cell.length_a   1.000
_cell.length_b   1.000
_cell.length_c   1.000
_cell.angle_alpha   90.00
_cell.angle_beta   90.00
_cell.angle_gamma   90.00
#
_symmetry.space_group_name_H-M   'P 1'
#
loop_
_entity.id
_entity.type
_entity.pdbx_description
1 polymer ?
#
loop_
_entity_poly.entity_id
_entity_poly.type
_entity_poly.pdbx_seq_one_letter_code
_entity_poly.pdbx_strand_id
1 'polypeptide(L)'
;MVLCCSWLQAATIDASVNLGQIELGDQVRYLEDPGGTLTYDDIRHRQDWIRNDRSTFSQGYSTSAWWLSLELQNPQPQTSWLLEFAYPVLDHLQVYVRYEDGRLQEFILGDKLPFWSRPIQHHNFLVPLTLDTGTKAQVYIRVESTSSLMVPIILWDENNFHTLQVGPTIMHGIYYGGLLIIALYNLLIYFVLGERAYLYYVSYIVSLALFVAG
;
A
#
# COMPACT_ATOMS: atom_id res chain seq x y z
N MET A 1 -19.99 -7.86 38.61
CA MET A 1 -18.53 -7.89 38.38
C MET A 1 -18.28 -8.88 37.25
N VAL A 2 -18.54 -8.46 36.01
CA VAL A 2 -18.37 -9.29 34.81
C VAL A 2 -17.03 -8.93 34.20
N LEU A 3 -16.09 -9.88 34.26
CA LEU A 3 -14.81 -9.80 33.58
C LEU A 3 -15.08 -9.83 32.08
N CYS A 4 -15.00 -8.67 31.43
CA CYS A 4 -14.99 -8.58 29.99
C CYS A 4 -13.56 -8.94 29.54
N CYS A 5 -13.30 -10.24 29.32
CA CYS A 5 -12.16 -10.65 28.51
C CYS A 5 -12.46 -10.18 27.09
N SER A 6 -11.95 -9.01 26.73
CA SER A 6 -11.91 -8.53 25.35
C SER A 6 -11.00 -9.48 24.57
N TRP A 7 -11.62 -10.39 23.83
CA TRP A 7 -10.92 -11.31 22.95
C TRP A 7 -10.12 -10.51 21.92
N LEU A 8 -8.81 -10.76 21.87
CA LEU A 8 -7.94 -10.41 20.74
C LEU A 8 -8.49 -11.12 19.50
N GLN A 9 -9.34 -10.45 18.73
CA GLN A 9 -9.75 -10.98 17.43
C GLN A 9 -8.63 -10.66 16.46
N ALA A 10 -7.82 -11.68 16.16
CA ALA A 10 -6.74 -11.58 15.20
C ALA A 10 -7.28 -11.33 13.79
N ALA A 11 -6.49 -10.65 12.97
CA ALA A 11 -6.70 -10.61 11.54
C ALA A 11 -6.48 -12.02 10.97
N THR A 12 -7.57 -12.76 10.81
CA THR A 12 -7.52 -14.03 10.10
C THR A 12 -7.48 -13.73 8.61
N ILE A 13 -6.40 -14.10 7.94
CA ILE A 13 -6.31 -14.10 6.48
C ILE A 13 -7.33 -15.13 5.98
N ASP A 14 -8.55 -14.69 5.70
CA ASP A 14 -9.64 -15.60 5.32
C ASP A 14 -9.42 -16.16 3.91
N ALA A 15 -9.80 -17.43 3.71
CA ALA A 15 -9.59 -18.17 2.46
C ALA A 15 -10.47 -17.69 1.28
N SER A 16 -11.29 -16.65 1.49
CA SER A 16 -12.30 -16.14 0.56
C SER A 16 -11.85 -14.93 -0.27
N VAL A 17 -10.59 -14.51 -0.12
CA VAL A 17 -10.05 -13.28 -0.72
C VAL A 17 -9.76 -13.49 -2.22
N ASN A 18 -10.79 -13.24 -3.02
CA ASN A 18 -10.87 -13.50 -4.46
C ASN A 18 -9.83 -12.75 -5.34
N LEU A 19 -8.98 -11.90 -4.76
CA LEU A 19 -8.00 -11.08 -5.48
C LEU A 19 -6.62 -11.03 -4.79
N GLY A 20 -6.37 -11.88 -3.78
CA GLY A 20 -5.09 -11.88 -3.06
C GLY A 20 -4.76 -10.56 -2.31
N GLN A 21 -5.76 -9.71 -2.05
CA GLN A 21 -5.64 -8.45 -1.30
C GLN A 21 -6.60 -8.41 -0.11
N ILE A 22 -6.11 -8.05 1.07
CA ILE A 22 -6.89 -8.00 2.30
C ILE A 22 -6.74 -6.60 2.89
N GLU A 23 -7.83 -5.83 2.92
CA GLU A 23 -7.86 -4.58 3.66
C GLU A 23 -7.91 -4.88 5.16
N LEU A 24 -6.99 -4.32 5.93
CA LEU A 24 -6.82 -4.62 7.36
C LEU A 24 -7.30 -3.48 8.29
N GLY A 25 -7.90 -2.43 7.74
CA GLY A 25 -8.17 -1.21 8.51
C GLY A 25 -9.13 -1.40 9.68
N ASP A 26 -10.10 -2.31 9.59
CA ASP A 26 -11.10 -2.61 10.64
C ASP A 26 -10.58 -3.55 11.75
N GLN A 27 -9.40 -4.14 11.53
CA GLN A 27 -8.69 -5.02 12.45
C GLN A 27 -7.54 -4.30 13.15
N VAL A 28 -7.24 -3.08 12.72
CA VAL A 28 -6.26 -2.21 13.35
C VAL A 28 -6.79 -1.72 14.70
N ARG A 29 -5.91 -1.76 15.69
CA ARG A 29 -6.07 -1.00 16.92
C ARG A 29 -5.07 0.14 16.94
N TYR A 30 -5.42 1.25 17.56
CA TYR A 30 -4.58 2.44 17.59
C TYR A 30 -4.42 3.01 18.99
N LEU A 31 -3.35 3.78 19.16
CA LEU A 31 -3.02 4.53 20.37
C LEU A 31 -2.35 5.84 19.96
N GLU A 32 -2.80 6.94 20.55
CA GLU A 32 -2.19 8.26 20.35
C GLU A 32 -0.97 8.43 21.25
N ASP A 33 0.12 8.93 20.68
CA ASP A 33 1.33 9.38 21.38
C ASP A 33 1.56 10.87 21.10
N PRO A 34 0.91 11.78 21.86
CA PRO A 34 1.02 13.22 21.63
C PRO A 34 2.44 13.76 21.78
N GLY A 35 3.28 13.10 22.60
CA GLY A 35 4.66 13.50 22.84
C GLY A 35 5.65 12.91 21.84
N GLY A 36 5.24 11.90 21.06
CA GLY A 36 6.11 11.16 20.14
C GLY A 36 7.26 10.41 20.84
N THR A 37 7.19 10.24 22.16
CA THR A 37 8.26 9.69 22.99
C THR A 37 8.17 8.19 23.21
N LEU A 38 7.05 7.55 22.88
CA LEU A 38 6.86 6.12 23.12
C LEU A 38 7.71 5.30 22.15
N THR A 39 8.32 4.25 22.67
CA THR A 39 9.14 3.31 21.89
C THR A 39 8.41 1.97 21.70
N TYR A 40 8.96 1.13 20.81
CA TYR A 40 8.47 -0.24 20.62
C TYR A 40 8.41 -1.04 21.94
N ASP A 41 9.40 -0.87 22.82
CA ASP A 41 9.45 -1.58 24.10
C ASP A 41 8.36 -1.12 25.08
N ASP A 42 7.92 0.13 24.99
CA ASP A 42 6.82 0.65 25.79
C ASP A 42 5.48 0.11 25.30
N ILE A 43 5.24 0.19 23.98
CA ILE A 43 3.95 -0.11 23.38
C ILE A 43 3.65 -1.61 23.32
N ARG A 44 4.68 -2.48 23.28
CA ARG A 44 4.46 -3.95 23.27
C ARG A 44 3.83 -4.51 24.55
N HIS A 45 3.88 -3.77 25.65
CA HIS A 45 3.28 -4.16 26.94
C HIS A 45 1.97 -3.42 27.25
N ARG A 46 1.59 -2.44 26.43
CA ARG A 46 0.37 -1.66 26.61
C ARG A 46 -0.88 -2.44 26.21
N GLN A 47 -1.97 -2.17 26.91
CA GLN A 47 -3.28 -2.81 26.70
C GLN A 47 -4.39 -1.80 26.40
N ASP A 48 -4.11 -0.50 26.52
CA ASP A 48 -5.01 0.64 26.30
C ASP A 48 -5.24 0.97 24.82
N TRP A 49 -5.30 -0.05 23.98
CA TRP A 49 -5.51 0.09 22.54
C TRP A 49 -6.98 0.28 22.20
N ILE A 50 -7.27 1.25 21.32
CA ILE A 50 -8.63 1.53 20.84
C ILE A 50 -8.82 0.81 19.50
N ARG A 51 -9.94 0.11 19.32
CA ARG A 51 -10.26 -0.53 18.04
C ARG A 51 -10.64 0.51 16.99
N ASN A 52 -10.14 0.37 15.77
CA ASN A 52 -10.62 1.13 14.63
C ASN A 52 -11.85 0.45 14.04
N ASP A 53 -12.98 1.15 14.00
CA ASP A 53 -14.23 0.63 13.42
C ASP A 53 -14.42 1.03 11.95
N ARG A 54 -13.41 1.65 11.33
CA ARG A 54 -13.43 2.12 9.94
C ARG A 54 -12.57 1.21 9.06
N SER A 55 -12.88 1.14 7.77
CA SER A 55 -12.05 0.41 6.78
C SER A 55 -10.64 0.97 6.60
N THR A 56 -10.38 2.19 7.09
CA THR A 56 -9.06 2.82 7.06
C THR A 56 -8.88 3.69 8.28
N PHE A 57 -7.71 3.62 8.90
CA PHE A 57 -7.36 4.51 10.00
C PHE A 57 -7.07 5.91 9.45
N SER A 58 -7.75 6.92 9.98
CA SER A 58 -7.59 8.31 9.54
C SER A 58 -7.88 9.27 10.69
N GLN A 59 -6.97 10.21 10.89
CA GLN A 59 -7.07 11.22 11.94
C GLN A 59 -7.02 12.66 11.39
N GLY A 60 -6.92 12.83 10.07
CA GLY A 60 -6.76 14.15 9.45
C GLY A 60 -5.45 14.80 9.88
N TYR A 61 -5.44 16.11 10.10
CA TYR A 61 -4.23 16.84 10.50
C TYR A 61 -3.99 16.70 12.01
N SER A 62 -2.86 16.09 12.38
CA SER A 62 -2.40 15.96 13.77
C SER A 62 -0.88 16.06 13.82
N THR A 63 -0.34 16.63 14.90
CA THR A 63 1.11 16.62 15.18
C THR A 63 1.53 15.47 16.09
N SER A 64 0.58 14.67 16.57
CA SER A 64 0.85 13.51 17.42
C SER A 64 1.43 12.37 16.60
N ALA A 65 2.30 11.56 17.22
CA ALA A 65 2.62 10.25 16.67
C ALA A 65 1.47 9.28 16.97
N TRP A 66 1.20 8.36 16.04
CA TRP A 66 0.17 7.36 16.20
C TRP A 66 0.77 5.97 16.12
N TRP A 67 0.44 5.14 17.10
CA TRP A 67 0.77 3.74 17.10
C TRP A 67 -0.42 2.94 16.61
N LEU A 68 -0.20 2.02 15.68
CA LEU A 68 -1.17 1.06 15.20
C LEU A 68 -0.66 -0.35 15.51
N SER A 69 -1.57 -1.25 15.86
CA SER A 69 -1.28 -2.64 16.19
C SER A 69 -2.31 -3.54 15.52
N LEU A 70 -1.82 -4.60 14.88
CA LEU A 70 -2.64 -5.63 14.26
C LEU A 70 -1.94 -6.98 14.34
N GLU A 71 -2.69 -8.05 14.57
CA GLU A 71 -2.18 -9.43 14.66
C GLU A 71 -2.52 -10.15 13.37
N LEU A 72 -1.53 -10.58 12.60
CA LEU A 72 -1.71 -11.38 11.38
C LEU A 72 -1.63 -12.86 11.71
N GLN A 73 -2.55 -13.64 11.16
CA GLN A 73 -2.48 -15.10 11.19
C GLN A 73 -2.58 -15.66 9.78
N ASN A 74 -1.64 -16.54 9.42
CA ASN A 74 -1.63 -17.17 8.10
C ASN A 74 -2.18 -18.61 8.13
N PRO A 75 -3.42 -18.88 7.67
CA PRO A 75 -3.93 -20.23 7.52
C PRO A 75 -3.58 -20.86 6.16
N GLN A 76 -2.93 -20.14 5.25
CA GLN A 76 -2.67 -20.56 3.88
C GLN A 76 -1.29 -21.22 3.72
N PRO A 77 -1.10 -22.06 2.68
CA PRO A 77 0.20 -22.64 2.34
C PRO A 77 1.24 -21.61 1.87
N GLN A 78 0.79 -20.44 1.41
CA GLN A 78 1.65 -19.35 0.95
C GLN A 78 2.40 -18.73 2.13
N THR A 79 3.71 -18.55 2.01
CA THR A 79 4.53 -18.03 3.10
C THR A 79 4.97 -16.58 2.91
N SER A 80 5.01 -16.10 1.67
CA SER A 80 5.39 -14.73 1.36
C SER A 80 4.20 -13.80 1.26
N TRP A 81 4.25 -12.71 2.02
CA TRP A 81 3.23 -11.68 2.04
C TRP A 81 3.86 -10.29 1.91
N LEU A 82 3.12 -9.35 1.35
CA LEU A 82 3.51 -7.94 1.28
C LEU A 82 2.49 -7.11 2.04
N LEU A 83 2.95 -6.40 3.07
CA LEU A 83 2.13 -5.42 3.77
C LEU A 83 2.33 -4.05 3.11
N GLU A 84 1.27 -3.57 2.47
CA GLU A 84 1.23 -2.29 1.78
C GLU A 84 0.60 -1.21 2.66
N PHE A 85 1.24 -0.04 2.66
CA PHE A 85 0.68 1.22 3.14
C PHE A 85 0.42 2.11 1.93
N ALA A 86 -0.84 2.14 1.46
CA ALA A 86 -1.25 2.80 0.22
C ALA A 86 -1.42 4.32 0.37
N TYR A 87 -0.46 4.96 1.05
CA TYR A 87 -0.41 6.41 1.23
C TYR A 87 1.05 6.88 1.19
N PRO A 88 1.59 7.23 0.01
CA PRO A 88 3.03 7.44 -0.19
C PRO A 88 3.56 8.78 0.33
N VAL A 89 2.72 9.58 0.98
CA VAL A 89 3.02 10.94 1.50
C VAL A 89 3.11 10.98 3.03
N LEU A 90 3.40 9.82 3.64
CA LEU A 90 3.67 9.72 5.07
C LEU A 90 5.12 10.16 5.33
N ASP A 91 5.31 11.17 6.18
CA ASP A 91 6.63 11.69 6.52
C ASP A 91 7.53 10.62 7.15
N HIS A 92 6.99 9.94 8.18
CA HIS A 92 7.69 8.91 8.94
C HIS A 92 6.76 7.73 9.23
N LEU A 93 7.23 6.55 8.84
CA LEU A 93 6.55 5.28 9.01
C LEU A 93 7.55 4.24 9.51
N GLN A 94 7.38 3.77 10.74
CA GLN A 94 8.19 2.68 11.30
C GLN A 94 7.31 1.46 11.50
N VAL A 95 7.77 0.30 11.04
CA VAL A 95 7.02 -0.96 11.14
C VAL A 95 7.88 -1.97 11.87
N TYR A 96 7.33 -2.52 12.95
CA TYR A 96 7.92 -3.57 13.76
C TYR A 96 7.09 -4.83 13.60
N VAL A 97 7.73 -5.91 13.17
CA VAL A 97 7.09 -7.21 12.96
C VAL A 97 7.68 -8.20 13.94
N ARG A 98 6.87 -8.64 14.90
CA ARG A 98 7.24 -9.65 15.88
C ARG A 98 6.62 -10.99 15.51
N TYR A 99 7.46 -11.95 15.17
CA TYR A 99 7.05 -13.31 14.85
C TYR A 99 6.93 -14.17 16.12
N GLU A 100 6.20 -15.28 16.01
CA GLU A 100 5.96 -16.22 17.11
C GLU A 100 7.26 -16.90 17.61
N ASP A 101 8.25 -17.07 16.74
CA ASP A 101 9.59 -17.60 17.06
C ASP A 101 10.47 -16.61 17.85
N GLY A 102 9.97 -15.40 18.11
CA GLY A 102 10.68 -14.33 18.81
C GLY A 102 11.52 -13.42 17.91
N ARG A 103 11.59 -13.69 16.61
CA ARG A 103 12.25 -12.80 15.64
C ARG A 103 11.53 -11.46 15.60
N LEU A 104 12.29 -10.38 15.61
CA LEU A 104 11.82 -9.01 15.43
C LEU A 104 12.46 -8.44 14.16
N GLN A 105 11.64 -7.93 13.25
CA GLN A 105 12.09 -7.17 12.10
C GLN A 105 11.60 -5.73 12.22
N GLU A 106 12.44 -4.79 11.83
CA GLU A 106 12.15 -3.36 11.85
C GLU A 106 12.35 -2.79 10.45
N PHE A 107 11.41 -1.95 10.02
CA PHE A 107 11.46 -1.24 8.76
C PHE A 107 11.20 0.24 8.98
N ILE A 108 12.10 1.08 8.50
CA ILE A 108 12.00 2.54 8.60
C ILE A 108 11.75 3.10 7.21
N LEU A 109 10.60 3.74 7.05
CA LEU A 109 10.02 4.21 5.81
C LEU A 109 9.54 5.67 5.99
N GLY A 110 9.26 6.34 4.88
CA GLY A 110 8.83 7.73 4.87
C GLY A 110 9.18 8.43 3.57
N ASP A 111 8.46 9.49 3.24
CA ASP A 111 8.72 10.30 2.04
C ASP A 111 9.91 11.27 2.23
N LYS A 112 10.27 11.58 3.48
CA LYS A 112 11.47 12.35 3.86
C LYS A 112 12.76 11.52 3.82
N LEU A 113 12.65 10.20 3.60
CA LEU A 113 13.79 9.30 3.50
C LEU A 113 14.17 9.04 2.03
N PRO A 114 15.44 8.74 1.73
CA PRO A 114 15.85 8.41 0.37
C PRO A 114 15.05 7.23 -0.19
N PHE A 115 14.54 7.35 -1.42
CA PHE A 115 13.75 6.29 -2.07
C PHE A 115 14.46 4.92 -2.06
N TRP A 116 15.78 4.92 -2.20
CA TRP A 116 16.63 3.72 -2.21
C TRP A 116 16.75 3.01 -0.86
N SER A 117 16.34 3.62 0.26
CA SER A 117 16.31 2.96 1.56
C SER A 117 15.08 2.07 1.76
N ARG A 118 14.12 2.10 0.82
CA ARG A 118 12.92 1.27 0.86
C ARG A 118 13.29 -0.20 0.59
N PRO A 119 12.73 -1.18 1.32
CA PRO A 119 12.94 -2.61 1.05
C PRO A 119 12.53 -3.00 -0.37
N ILE A 120 11.44 -2.41 -0.87
CA ILE A 120 10.93 -2.61 -2.21
C ILE A 120 10.73 -1.23 -2.86
N GLN A 121 11.26 -1.07 -4.07
CA GLN A 121 11.16 0.15 -4.86
C GLN A 121 9.79 0.25 -5.51
N HIS A 122 8.84 0.77 -4.76
CA HIS A 122 7.46 0.96 -5.20
C HIS A 122 6.98 2.36 -4.81
N HIS A 123 5.96 2.87 -5.52
CA HIS A 123 5.44 4.22 -5.23
C HIS A 123 4.85 4.26 -3.80
N ASN A 124 4.05 3.24 -3.44
CA ASN A 124 3.58 3.00 -2.08
C ASN A 124 4.65 2.31 -1.22
N PHE A 125 4.50 2.38 0.09
CA PHE A 125 5.40 1.69 1.02
C PHE A 125 5.00 0.22 1.15
N LEU A 126 5.96 -0.67 0.94
CA LEU A 126 5.76 -2.11 1.03
C LEU A 126 6.74 -2.71 2.03
N VAL A 127 6.23 -3.54 2.92
CA VAL A 127 7.00 -4.31 3.90
C VAL A 127 6.87 -5.79 3.58
N PRO A 128 7.96 -6.49 3.22
CA PRO A 128 7.93 -7.93 3.01
C PRO A 128 7.80 -8.67 4.33
N LEU A 129 6.90 -9.66 4.37
CA LEU A 129 6.62 -10.50 5.52
C LEU A 129 6.77 -11.98 5.13
N THR A 130 7.33 -12.78 6.02
CA THR A 130 7.40 -14.23 5.86
C THR A 130 6.62 -14.90 6.99
N LEU A 131 5.42 -15.38 6.69
CA LEU A 131 4.50 -16.01 7.64
C LEU A 131 4.32 -17.46 7.23
N ASP A 132 4.88 -18.41 7.97
CA ASP A 132 4.66 -19.83 7.68
C ASP A 132 3.20 -20.22 7.96
N THR A 133 2.73 -21.27 7.30
CA THR A 133 1.37 -21.78 7.49
C THR A 133 1.10 -22.13 8.95
N GLY A 134 -0.01 -21.60 9.47
CA GLY A 134 -0.45 -21.76 10.86
C GLY A 134 0.18 -20.78 11.84
N THR A 135 1.19 -20.00 11.44
CA THR A 135 1.90 -19.08 12.33
C THR A 135 1.22 -17.72 12.44
N LYS A 136 1.61 -16.99 13.49
CA LYS A 136 1.13 -15.64 13.76
C LYS A 136 2.29 -14.64 13.80
N ALA A 137 1.99 -13.39 13.44
CA ALA A 137 2.88 -12.26 13.67
C ALA A 137 2.11 -11.06 14.19
N GLN A 138 2.68 -10.40 15.19
CA GLN A 138 2.18 -9.14 15.71
C GLN A 138 2.91 -8.00 15.03
N VAL A 139 2.17 -7.13 14.34
CA VAL A 139 2.70 -5.95 13.68
C VAL A 139 2.37 -4.72 14.52
N TYR A 140 3.36 -3.86 14.70
CA TYR A 140 3.23 -2.54 15.30
C TYR A 140 3.74 -1.49 14.32
N ILE A 141 2.99 -0.41 14.16
CA ILE A 141 3.30 0.64 13.20
C ILE A 141 3.31 1.96 13.96
N ARG A 142 4.40 2.71 13.89
CA ARG A 142 4.46 4.10 14.36
C ARG A 142 4.41 5.00 13.14
N VAL A 143 3.40 5.87 13.08
CA VAL A 143 3.24 6.84 12.00
C VAL A 143 3.22 8.24 12.56
N GLU A 144 3.95 9.13 11.90
CA GLU A 144 4.05 10.54 12.24
C GLU A 144 4.10 11.32 10.93
N SER A 145 3.17 12.26 10.75
CA SER A 145 3.12 13.07 9.53
C SER A 145 2.61 14.47 9.82
N THR A 146 3.19 15.46 9.14
CA THR A 146 2.72 16.85 9.14
C THR A 146 1.54 17.07 8.19
N SER A 147 1.30 16.13 7.27
CA SER A 147 0.17 16.11 6.34
C SER A 147 -1.06 15.43 6.96
N SER A 148 -2.15 15.31 6.20
CA SER A 148 -3.33 14.55 6.64
C SER A 148 -2.96 13.08 6.88
N LEU A 149 -3.14 12.60 8.10
CA LEU A 149 -2.85 11.23 8.50
C LEU A 149 -3.96 10.29 8.04
N MET A 150 -3.66 9.49 7.03
CA MET A 150 -4.47 8.35 6.58
C MET A 150 -3.53 7.16 6.34
N VAL A 151 -3.89 5.99 6.87
CA VAL A 151 -3.07 4.79 6.77
C VAL A 151 -3.92 3.62 6.27
N PRO A 152 -4.12 3.51 4.94
CA PRO A 152 -4.73 2.34 4.34
C PRO A 152 -3.72 1.19 4.39
N ILE A 153 -4.06 0.12 5.10
CA ILE A 153 -3.21 -1.05 5.29
C ILE A 153 -3.82 -2.20 4.51
N ILE A 154 -3.06 -2.72 3.55
CA ILE A 154 -3.50 -3.80 2.67
C ILE A 154 -2.45 -4.92 2.74
N LEU A 155 -2.89 -6.15 2.96
CA LEU A 155 -2.03 -7.32 2.91
C LEU A 155 -2.22 -8.03 1.58
N TRP A 156 -1.10 -8.25 0.88
CA TRP A 156 -1.06 -8.90 -0.40
C TRP A 156 -0.34 -10.24 -0.32
N ASP A 157 -0.82 -11.21 -1.09
CA ASP A 157 0.02 -12.33 -1.50
C ASP A 157 1.07 -11.81 -2.49
N GLU A 158 2.36 -12.02 -2.18
CA GLU A 158 3.50 -11.54 -2.99
C GLU A 158 3.39 -11.98 -4.47
N ASN A 159 2.94 -13.22 -4.72
CA ASN A 159 2.81 -13.73 -6.08
C ASN A 159 1.70 -13.02 -6.86
N ASN A 160 0.59 -12.70 -6.19
CA ASN A 160 -0.55 -12.02 -6.82
C ASN A 160 -0.31 -10.51 -6.96
N PHE A 161 0.49 -9.91 -6.08
CA PHE A 161 0.83 -8.50 -6.15
C PHE A 161 1.46 -8.14 -7.50
N HIS A 162 2.42 -8.95 -7.97
CA HIS A 162 3.07 -8.73 -9.26
C HIS A 162 2.14 -8.94 -10.46
N THR A 163 1.23 -9.91 -10.40
CA THR A 163 0.33 -10.18 -11.53
C THR A 163 -0.76 -9.12 -11.67
N LEU A 164 -1.27 -8.60 -10.54
CA LEU A 164 -2.32 -7.58 -10.51
C LEU A 164 -1.79 -6.19 -10.88
N GLN A 165 -0.55 -5.85 -10.54
CA GLN A 165 0.07 -4.62 -11.02
C GLN A 165 0.28 -4.57 -12.53
N VAL A 166 0.49 -5.71 -13.17
CA VAL A 166 0.71 -5.80 -14.62
C VAL A 166 -0.62 -5.79 -15.40
N GLY A 167 -1.75 -6.02 -14.71
CA GLY A 167 -3.09 -6.19 -15.27
C GLY A 167 -3.59 -5.10 -16.24
N PRO A 168 -3.28 -3.80 -16.06
CA PRO A 168 -3.75 -2.77 -16.98
C PRO A 168 -2.94 -2.66 -18.29
N THR A 169 -1.79 -3.33 -18.44
CA THR A 169 -0.83 -3.03 -19.53
C THR A 169 -1.38 -3.30 -20.92
N ILE A 170 -2.20 -4.34 -21.10
CA ILE A 170 -2.73 -4.74 -22.41
C ILE A 170 -3.71 -3.70 -22.97
N MET A 171 -4.61 -3.18 -22.14
CA MET A 171 -5.58 -2.15 -22.58
C MET A 171 -4.89 -0.85 -22.97
N HIS A 172 -3.86 -0.44 -22.22
CA HIS A 172 -3.02 0.69 -22.60
C HIS A 172 -2.29 0.43 -23.92
N GLY A 173 -1.75 -0.79 -24.12
CA GLY A 173 -1.13 -1.19 -25.38
C GLY A 173 -2.08 -1.07 -26.59
N ILE A 174 -3.34 -1.52 -26.44
CA ILE A 174 -4.37 -1.38 -27.48
C ILE A 174 -4.71 0.09 -27.73
N TYR A 175 -4.89 0.87 -26.67
CA TYR A 175 -5.19 2.30 -26.75
C TYR A 175 -4.10 3.09 -27.50
N TYR A 176 -2.84 2.97 -27.05
CA TYR A 176 -1.71 3.66 -27.68
C TYR A 176 -1.40 3.12 -29.07
N GLY A 177 -1.56 1.81 -29.30
CA GLY A 177 -1.44 1.20 -30.62
C GLY A 177 -2.48 1.74 -31.62
N GLY A 178 -3.73 1.89 -31.19
CA GLY A 178 -4.79 2.49 -32.01
C GLY A 178 -4.51 3.95 -32.37
N LEU A 179 -4.07 4.76 -31.40
CA LEU A 179 -3.66 6.15 -31.64
C LEU A 179 -2.49 6.23 -32.62
N LEU A 180 -1.51 5.33 -32.50
CA LEU A 180 -0.36 5.25 -33.41
C LEU A 180 -0.79 4.89 -34.84
N ILE A 181 -1.72 3.95 -35.02
CA ILE A 181 -2.27 3.59 -36.34
C ILE A 181 -2.98 4.81 -36.97
N ILE A 182 -3.80 5.53 -36.19
CA ILE A 182 -4.49 6.73 -36.69
C ILE A 182 -3.48 7.82 -37.06
N ALA A 183 -2.44 8.03 -36.24
CA ALA A 183 -1.39 9.00 -36.52
C ALA A 183 -0.62 8.64 -37.79
N LEU A 184 -0.20 7.37 -37.96
CA LEU A 184 0.50 6.90 -39.16
C LEU A 184 -0.38 6.99 -40.41
N TYR A 185 -1.67 6.65 -40.30
CA TYR A 185 -2.63 6.79 -41.40
C TYR A 185 -2.73 8.24 -41.86
N ASN A 186 -2.93 9.19 -40.93
CA ASN A 186 -3.01 10.61 -41.26
C ASN A 186 -1.66 11.16 -41.78
N LEU A 187 -0.54 10.62 -41.33
CA LEU A 187 0.78 10.97 -41.84
C LEU A 187 1.00 10.47 -43.29
N LEU A 188 0.56 9.26 -43.61
CA LEU A 188 0.59 8.74 -44.98
C LEU A 188 -0.31 9.57 -45.90
N ILE A 189 -1.51 9.95 -45.43
CA ILE A 189 -2.40 10.85 -46.15
C ILE A 189 -1.74 12.21 -46.39
N TYR A 190 -1.05 12.76 -45.39
CA TYR A 190 -0.30 13.99 -45.56
C TYR A 190 0.74 13.88 -46.69
N PHE A 191 1.48 12.77 -46.78
CA PHE A 191 2.44 12.57 -47.87
C PHE A 191 1.77 12.44 -49.25
N VAL A 192 0.53 11.94 -49.31
CA VAL A 192 -0.22 11.75 -50.56
C VAL A 192 -0.91 13.04 -51.02
N LEU A 193 -1.62 13.74 -50.12
CA LEU A 193 -2.40 14.94 -50.43
C LEU A 193 -1.63 16.25 -50.24
N GLY A 194 -0.56 16.26 -49.43
CA GLY A 194 0.23 17.47 -49.12
C GLY A 194 -0.47 18.50 -48.24
N GLU A 195 -1.68 18.20 -47.73
CA GLU A 195 -2.46 19.14 -46.94
C GLU A 195 -1.99 19.23 -45.49
N ARG A 196 -1.61 20.43 -45.04
CA ARG A 196 -1.09 20.68 -43.68
C ARG A 196 -2.10 20.38 -42.57
N ALA A 197 -3.39 20.31 -42.88
CA ALA A 197 -4.44 19.93 -41.93
C ALA A 197 -4.15 18.58 -41.26
N TYR A 198 -3.62 17.61 -42.01
CA TYR A 198 -3.28 16.29 -41.49
C TYR A 198 -2.08 16.30 -40.54
N LEU A 199 -1.11 17.19 -40.73
CA LEU A 199 -0.02 17.37 -39.76
C LEU A 199 -0.54 17.90 -38.43
N TYR A 200 -1.48 18.87 -38.44
CA TYR A 200 -2.10 19.35 -37.21
C TYR A 200 -2.83 18.21 -36.49
N TYR A 201 -3.55 17.36 -37.23
CA TYR A 201 -4.24 16.20 -36.66
C TYR A 201 -3.29 15.19 -35.99
N VAL A 202 -2.17 14.87 -36.66
CA VAL A 202 -1.12 14.00 -36.08
C VAL A 202 -0.52 14.63 -34.82
N SER A 203 -0.18 15.91 -34.86
CA SER A 203 0.42 16.61 -33.72
C SER A 203 -0.52 16.65 -32.50
N TYR A 204 -1.82 16.83 -32.74
CA TYR A 204 -2.85 16.80 -31.71
C TYR A 204 -2.96 15.43 -31.05
N ILE A 205 -3.05 14.36 -31.85
CA ILE A 205 -3.14 12.99 -31.33
C ILE A 205 -1.90 12.63 -30.49
N VAL A 206 -0.70 12.96 -30.97
CA VAL A 206 0.53 12.68 -30.23
C VAL A 206 0.59 13.46 -28.92
N SER A 207 0.22 14.74 -28.94
CA SER A 207 0.21 15.59 -27.74
C SER A 207 -0.78 15.06 -26.70
N LEU A 208 -1.97 14.65 -27.13
CA LEU A 208 -2.99 14.06 -26.26
C LEU A 208 -2.51 12.72 -25.67
N ALA A 209 -1.88 11.86 -26.49
CA ALA A 209 -1.34 10.60 -26.02
C ALA A 209 -0.25 10.79 -24.95
N LEU A 210 0.65 11.76 -25.16
CA LEU A 210 1.71 12.08 -24.19
C LEU A 210 1.15 12.65 -22.89
N PHE A 211 0.11 13.49 -22.96
CA PHE A 211 -0.55 14.03 -21.77
C PHE A 211 -1.25 12.95 -20.94
N VAL A 212 -1.83 11.93 -21.59
CA VAL A 212 -2.47 10.81 -20.89
C VAL A 212 -1.45 9.81 -20.36
N ALA A 213 -0.26 9.72 -20.97
CA ALA A 213 0.80 8.82 -20.56
C ALA A 213 1.65 9.32 -19.38
N GLY A 214 1.63 10.63 -19.09
CA GLY A 214 2.36 11.27 -17.99
C GLY A 214 1.46 11.64 -16.83
#